data_AF-E1Z8G0-F1
#
_entry.id   AF-E1Z8G0-F1
#
_cell.length_a   1.000
_cell.length_b   1.000
_cell.length_c   1.000
_cell.angle_alpha   90.00
_cell.angle_beta   90.00
_cell.angle_gamma   90.00
#
_symmetry.space_group_name_H-M   'P 1'
#
loop_
_entity.id
_entity.type
_entity.pdbx_description
1 polymer ?
#
loop_
_entity_poly.entity_id
_entity_poly.type
_entity_poly.pdbx_seq_one_letter_code
_entity_poly.pdbx_strand_id
1 'polypeptide(L)'
;MALTITHCATVLSLSQLAGEADVDGGSPAATSTPASSPSPASPAKGAATTPEKAVRDLADGDSLLPLYSFPSHDGFEVKRVRSFGSFGDLQAAAVPDVDDPASGAARGYASSDDDEAVSLDGSSDSGASAQVVPQRSVLDALLLGEWEDRAEAGLFRYDVTACPTKLVPGSYGFIAQCNEGRLSKKRPTEFRVDLVAQPYDAAKFNFTKALQQEVLFMFEPAGGRGGRRAKPAFRPAAQPRASPNLVYINVSPIEYGHVLLVPRALDALCQLVTPDTLLLALQFAREADNPYFRLAFNSLGAYGTINHLHFQAYYLAAPYAMERAPTVPLELEGLGAGAGAGSPPPQGGKGRRRAATGVRVDQLREYPVRSLVFEAGDSLREVAELVGTACQRLTAANVPHNLFIADCGARIFLFPNCFAEKKARGQIPEDVLETQVDPAAWEIAGHIVLKRQQDYEAVSQESAWRLLEFASCSEERFAEVARLALEGLI
;
A
#
# COMPACT_ATOMS: atom_id res chain seq x y z
N MET A 1 8.20 23.46 31.40
CA MET A 1 9.61 23.00 31.41
C MET A 1 9.81 22.14 30.18
N ALA A 2 10.86 22.41 29.39
CA ALA A 2 11.18 21.66 28.19
C ALA A 2 11.54 20.21 28.56
N LEU A 3 10.81 19.25 28.01
CA LEU A 3 11.14 17.83 28.12
C LEU A 3 12.07 17.47 26.97
N THR A 4 13.36 17.37 27.31
CA THR A 4 14.40 16.81 26.46
C THR A 4 14.10 15.32 26.25
N ILE A 5 13.70 14.95 25.04
CA ILE A 5 13.56 13.55 24.64
C ILE A 5 14.95 13.04 24.26
N THR A 6 15.51 12.18 25.08
CA THR A 6 16.75 11.46 24.78
C THR A 6 16.46 10.45 23.67
N HIS A 7 16.91 10.74 22.46
CA HIS A 7 16.87 9.80 21.33
C HIS A 7 17.75 8.59 21.66
N CYS A 8 17.14 7.43 21.85
CA CYS A 8 17.84 6.16 21.76
C CYS A 8 17.83 5.74 20.28
N ALA A 9 18.98 5.87 19.62
CA ALA A 9 19.14 5.48 18.22
C ALA A 9 19.09 3.96 18.11
N THR A 10 17.95 3.40 17.69
CA THR A 10 17.88 1.98 17.29
C THR A 10 18.39 1.82 15.86
N VAL A 11 19.67 2.16 15.64
CA VAL A 11 20.38 1.86 14.40
C VAL A 11 20.94 0.44 14.52
N LEU A 12 20.20 -0.55 14.03
CA LEU A 12 20.84 -1.78 13.57
C LEU A 12 21.38 -1.49 12.16
N SER A 13 22.68 -1.19 12.11
CA SER A 13 23.44 -1.11 10.87
C SER A 13 23.33 -2.42 10.09
N LEU A 14 22.88 -2.34 8.83
CA LEU A 14 22.81 -3.43 7.84
C LEU A 14 24.14 -4.20 7.62
N SER A 15 25.25 -3.78 8.24
CA SER A 15 26.49 -4.56 8.31
C SER A 15 26.36 -5.87 9.10
N GLN A 16 25.31 -6.05 9.90
CA GLN A 16 25.11 -7.26 10.73
C GLN A 16 24.37 -8.41 10.02
N LEU A 17 23.85 -8.20 8.81
CA LEU A 17 23.14 -9.24 8.03
C LEU A 17 24.01 -9.93 6.95
N ALA A 18 25.29 -9.58 6.86
CA ALA A 18 26.22 -10.10 5.85
C ALA A 18 27.32 -11.02 6.41
N GLY A 19 27.15 -11.57 7.61
CA GLY A 19 28.22 -12.22 8.37
C GLY A 19 28.00 -13.69 8.72
N GLU A 20 27.53 -14.53 7.81
CA GLU A 20 27.65 -16.00 7.95
C GLU A 20 27.88 -16.65 6.58
N ALA A 21 29.15 -16.67 6.14
CA ALA A 21 29.64 -17.62 5.15
C ALA A 21 31.15 -17.82 5.34
N ASP A 22 31.50 -19.05 5.74
CA ASP A 22 32.77 -19.75 5.64
C ASP A 22 34.04 -19.15 6.28
N VAL A 23 34.43 -19.80 7.39
CA VAL A 23 35.80 -19.85 7.88
C VAL A 23 36.36 -21.22 7.50
N ASP A 24 37.34 -21.28 6.60
CA ASP A 24 38.39 -22.30 6.71
C ASP A 24 39.74 -21.76 6.20
N GLY A 25 40.81 -22.13 6.92
CA GLY A 25 42.08 -21.41 6.98
C GLY A 25 43.16 -21.81 5.96
N GLY A 26 44.22 -21.01 5.91
CA GLY A 26 45.46 -21.32 5.18
C GLY A 26 46.41 -20.14 5.01
N SER A 27 47.56 -20.19 5.68
CA SER A 27 48.64 -19.17 5.81
C SER A 27 49.48 -18.89 4.53
N PRO A 28 50.41 -17.90 4.53
CA PRO A 28 50.75 -17.07 3.38
C PRO A 28 52.04 -17.45 2.63
N ALA A 29 52.18 -16.99 1.38
CA ALA A 29 53.46 -16.84 0.70
C ALA A 29 53.47 -15.58 -0.18
N ALA A 30 54.51 -14.77 -0.01
CA ALA A 30 54.77 -13.52 -0.71
C ALA A 30 55.31 -13.75 -2.12
N THR A 31 54.95 -12.86 -3.06
CA THR A 31 55.80 -12.43 -4.19
C THR A 31 55.19 -11.18 -4.85
N SER A 32 56.06 -10.34 -5.39
CA SER A 32 55.86 -8.92 -5.68
C SER A 32 55.76 -8.59 -7.18
N THR A 33 54.94 -7.57 -7.49
CA THR A 33 54.91 -6.66 -8.67
C THR A 33 54.40 -7.17 -10.05
N PRO A 34 53.94 -6.29 -10.99
CA PRO A 34 53.49 -4.88 -10.86
C PRO A 34 52.11 -4.55 -11.52
N ALA A 35 51.55 -3.41 -11.07
CA ALA A 35 50.63 -2.46 -11.72
C ALA A 35 49.69 -2.94 -12.86
N SER A 36 48.39 -3.03 -12.53
CA SER A 36 47.31 -2.83 -13.49
C SER A 36 46.35 -1.74 -12.99
N SER A 37 45.85 -0.98 -13.95
CA SER A 37 44.96 0.19 -13.91
C SER A 37 43.89 0.21 -12.80
N PRO A 38 43.50 1.41 -12.30
CA PRO A 38 42.53 1.51 -11.23
C PRO A 38 41.15 1.04 -11.72
N SER A 39 40.65 -0.04 -11.12
CA SER A 39 39.23 -0.39 -11.16
C SER A 39 38.41 0.79 -10.62
N PRO A 40 37.24 1.12 -11.22
CA PRO A 40 36.40 2.17 -10.69
C PRO A 40 35.96 1.75 -9.29
N ALA A 41 36.18 2.63 -8.32
CA ALA A 41 35.76 2.44 -6.94
C ALA A 41 34.27 2.08 -6.90
N SER A 42 33.93 1.00 -6.20
CA SER A 42 32.53 0.70 -5.86
C SER A 42 31.92 1.93 -5.19
N PRO A 43 30.81 2.49 -5.70
CA PRO A 43 30.20 3.65 -5.09
C PRO A 43 29.77 3.29 -3.66
N ALA A 44 30.23 4.09 -2.70
CA ALA A 44 29.71 4.07 -1.34
C ALA A 44 28.20 4.39 -1.37
N LYS A 45 27.43 3.73 -0.49
CA LYS A 45 26.00 3.92 -0.20
C LYS A 45 25.19 4.76 -1.23
N GLY A 46 24.32 4.09 -1.99
CA GLY A 46 23.04 4.65 -2.45
C GLY A 46 23.05 5.83 -3.41
N ALA A 47 24.20 6.39 -3.80
CA ALA A 47 24.21 7.50 -4.76
C ALA A 47 23.85 6.97 -6.16
N ALA A 48 22.65 7.31 -6.64
CA ALA A 48 22.36 7.29 -8.07
C ALA A 48 23.50 8.04 -8.78
N THR A 49 24.06 7.47 -9.86
CA THR A 49 25.18 8.10 -10.57
C THR A 49 24.78 9.45 -11.18
N THR A 50 23.48 9.74 -11.26
CA THR A 50 22.88 10.92 -11.92
C THR A 50 21.55 11.34 -11.26
N PRO A 51 21.53 11.76 -9.98
CA PRO A 51 20.27 11.96 -9.22
C PRO A 51 19.35 13.05 -9.79
N GLU A 52 19.95 14.06 -10.43
CA GLU A 52 19.25 15.21 -11.03
C GLU A 52 18.74 14.95 -12.47
N LYS A 53 19.05 13.79 -13.07
CA LYS A 53 18.53 13.45 -14.40
C LYS A 53 17.07 13.01 -14.31
N ALA A 54 16.36 13.11 -15.42
CA ALA A 54 15.00 12.60 -15.51
C ALA A 54 15.02 11.06 -15.62
N VAL A 55 13.93 10.42 -15.23
CA VAL A 55 13.76 8.96 -15.38
C VAL A 55 13.78 8.52 -16.85
N ARG A 56 13.31 9.36 -17.78
CA ARG A 56 13.37 9.05 -19.22
C ARG A 56 14.80 8.81 -19.72
N ASP A 57 15.81 9.37 -19.04
CA ASP A 57 17.22 9.28 -19.40
C ASP A 57 17.86 7.97 -18.91
N LEU A 58 17.11 7.11 -18.18
CA LEU A 58 17.59 5.77 -17.80
C LEU A 58 17.89 4.88 -19.02
N ALA A 59 17.22 5.15 -20.15
CA ALA A 59 17.41 4.41 -21.40
C ALA A 59 18.83 4.58 -21.98
N ASP A 60 19.55 5.64 -21.59
CA ASP A 60 20.90 5.92 -22.07
C ASP A 60 21.96 5.02 -21.41
N GLY A 61 21.60 4.26 -20.37
CA GLY A 61 22.44 3.20 -19.78
C GLY A 61 23.49 3.68 -18.76
N ASP A 62 23.64 4.99 -18.56
CA ASP A 62 24.63 5.59 -17.65
C ASP A 62 24.18 5.64 -16.17
N SER A 63 22.91 5.35 -15.91
CA SER A 63 22.31 5.46 -14.58
C SER A 63 22.25 4.10 -13.87
N LEU A 64 22.70 4.07 -12.61
CA LEU A 64 22.47 2.95 -11.71
C LEU A 64 21.39 3.31 -10.70
N LEU A 65 20.48 2.38 -10.43
CA LEU A 65 19.42 2.54 -9.44
C LEU A 65 19.48 1.42 -8.39
N PRO A 66 19.03 1.67 -7.14
CA PRO A 66 18.80 0.61 -6.19
C PRO A 66 17.79 -0.41 -6.73
N LEU A 67 17.97 -1.69 -6.39
CA LEU A 67 17.15 -2.79 -6.86
C LEU A 67 16.72 -3.67 -5.70
N TYR A 68 15.41 -3.80 -5.51
CA TYR A 68 14.78 -4.83 -4.71
C TYR A 68 14.29 -5.95 -5.61
N SER A 69 14.80 -7.17 -5.39
CA SER A 69 14.38 -8.38 -6.09
C SER A 69 13.48 -9.22 -5.20
N PHE A 70 12.26 -9.53 -5.63
CA PHE A 70 11.29 -10.31 -4.84
C PHE A 70 11.07 -11.75 -5.35
N PRO A 71 10.70 -12.70 -4.49
CA PRO A 71 10.35 -14.06 -4.92
C PRO A 71 9.09 -14.09 -5.79
N SER A 72 9.20 -14.61 -7.02
CA SER A 72 8.08 -14.68 -7.97
C SER A 72 7.11 -15.86 -7.76
N HIS A 73 7.25 -16.60 -6.66
CA HIS A 73 6.34 -17.72 -6.37
C HIS A 73 4.93 -17.22 -6.09
N ASP A 74 3.94 -17.97 -6.55
CA ASP A 74 2.53 -17.64 -6.34
C ASP A 74 2.03 -18.18 -4.98
N GLY A 75 1.02 -17.51 -4.44
CA GLY A 75 0.35 -17.86 -3.19
C GLY A 75 0.87 -17.17 -1.93
N PHE A 76 0.24 -17.52 -0.80
CA PHE A 76 0.59 -17.09 0.55
C PHE A 76 1.39 -18.20 1.25
N GLU A 77 2.34 -17.82 2.11
CA GLU A 77 2.89 -18.82 3.03
C GLU A 77 1.79 -19.26 4.00
N VAL A 78 1.55 -20.57 4.04
CA VAL A 78 0.48 -21.22 4.79
C VAL A 78 0.51 -20.74 6.25
N LYS A 79 -0.47 -19.91 6.64
CA LYS A 79 -1.02 -19.62 8.00
C LYS A 79 -1.07 -18.18 8.54
N ARG A 80 -0.84 -17.09 7.80
CA ARG A 80 -1.07 -15.74 8.40
C ARG A 80 -1.70 -14.73 7.46
N VAL A 81 -3.00 -14.86 7.21
CA VAL A 81 -3.81 -13.65 6.99
C VAL A 81 -4.08 -13.09 8.38
N ARG A 82 -3.23 -12.15 8.81
CA ARG A 82 -3.49 -11.36 10.02
C ARG A 82 -4.50 -10.28 9.64
N SER A 83 -5.78 -10.65 9.54
CA SER A 83 -6.82 -9.60 9.67
C SER A 83 -6.64 -9.00 11.05
N PHE A 84 -6.91 -7.70 11.20
CA PHE A 84 -7.02 -7.08 12.52
C PHE A 84 -7.88 -8.00 13.41
N GLY A 85 -7.29 -8.53 14.48
CA GLY A 85 -7.94 -9.44 15.41
C GLY A 85 -9.21 -8.80 15.98
N SER A 86 -10.12 -9.62 16.52
CA SER A 86 -11.35 -9.10 17.13
C SER A 86 -11.03 -8.06 18.22
N PHE A 87 -12.00 -7.17 18.45
CA PHE A 87 -12.03 -5.94 19.27
C PHE A 87 -11.15 -5.82 20.56
N GLY A 88 -10.59 -6.90 21.11
CA GLY A 88 -9.77 -6.89 22.33
C GLY A 88 -8.32 -6.42 22.16
N ASP A 89 -7.71 -6.59 20.98
CA ASP A 89 -6.27 -6.28 20.81
C ASP A 89 -5.99 -4.78 20.58
N LEU A 90 -7.00 -4.00 20.19
CA LEU A 90 -6.87 -2.56 19.92
C LEU A 90 -6.83 -1.70 21.19
N GLN A 91 -7.25 -2.23 22.34
CA GLN A 91 -7.21 -1.50 23.60
C GLN A 91 -5.82 -1.50 24.25
N ALA A 92 -4.92 -2.38 23.80
CA ALA A 92 -3.53 -2.44 24.25
C ALA A 92 -2.57 -1.57 23.42
N ALA A 93 -3.03 -1.04 22.28
CA ALA A 93 -2.27 -0.15 21.40
C ALA A 93 -2.74 1.32 21.45
N ALA A 94 -3.70 1.64 22.33
CA ALA A 94 -4.04 3.00 22.67
C ALA A 94 -2.95 3.58 23.59
N VAL A 95 -2.44 4.75 23.23
CA VAL A 95 -1.61 5.60 24.09
C VAL A 95 -2.32 5.75 25.45
N PRO A 96 -1.66 5.54 26.60
CA PRO A 96 -2.31 5.71 27.90
C PRO A 96 -2.78 7.15 28.04
N ASP A 97 -4.08 7.30 28.32
CA ASP A 97 -4.71 8.60 28.60
C ASP A 97 -4.03 9.24 29.81
N VAL A 98 -3.52 10.45 29.61
CA VAL A 98 -2.99 11.31 30.68
C VAL A 98 -4.16 12.15 31.15
N ASP A 99 -4.92 11.64 32.13
CA ASP A 99 -5.69 12.42 33.10
C ASP A 99 -6.39 11.47 34.09
N ASP A 100 -5.71 11.14 35.19
CA ASP A 100 -6.39 10.74 36.44
C ASP A 100 -5.79 11.53 37.61
N PRO A 101 -6.47 12.57 38.12
CA PRO A 101 -5.97 13.42 39.19
C PRO A 101 -6.56 12.99 40.53
N ALA A 102 -6.13 11.87 41.12
CA ALA A 102 -6.46 11.59 42.53
C ALA A 102 -5.58 10.49 43.16
N SER A 103 -4.50 10.90 43.84
CA SER A 103 -4.25 10.58 45.26
C SER A 103 -2.79 10.87 45.63
N GLY A 104 -2.61 11.93 46.40
CA GLY A 104 -1.32 12.25 46.99
C GLY A 104 -1.01 11.39 48.20
N ALA A 105 0.25 10.98 48.35
CA ALA A 105 0.91 10.91 49.64
C ALA A 105 2.43 10.87 49.43
N ALA A 106 3.09 11.91 49.90
CA ALA A 106 4.54 12.04 49.94
C ALA A 106 5.19 11.09 50.96
N ARG A 107 6.42 10.66 50.67
CA ARG A 107 7.57 10.29 51.55
C ARG A 107 8.53 9.46 50.69
N GLY A 108 9.84 9.64 50.63
CA GLY A 108 10.83 10.44 51.34
C GLY A 108 12.20 9.87 50.93
N TYR A 109 13.21 10.73 50.77
CA TYR A 109 14.59 10.36 50.43
C TYR A 109 15.23 9.44 51.49
N ALA A 110 15.97 8.41 51.06
CA ALA A 110 17.16 7.92 51.77
C ALA A 110 18.07 7.06 50.85
N SER A 111 19.36 7.23 51.08
CA SER A 111 20.55 6.69 50.42
C SER A 111 20.98 5.35 51.05
N SER A 112 21.61 4.45 50.27
CA SER A 112 22.97 3.91 50.48
C SER A 112 23.18 2.43 50.08
N ASP A 113 24.42 2.18 49.61
CA ASP A 113 25.26 0.99 49.71
C ASP A 113 25.10 -0.23 48.77
N ASP A 114 26.10 -0.31 47.88
CA ASP A 114 27.02 -1.39 47.47
C ASP A 114 26.76 -2.89 47.78
N ASP A 115 27.13 -3.66 46.74
CA ASP A 115 27.77 -4.99 46.69
C ASP A 115 27.15 -6.19 47.44
N GLU A 116 26.78 -7.22 46.67
CA GLU A 116 27.51 -8.52 46.64
C GLU A 116 26.80 -9.53 45.73
N ALA A 117 27.62 -10.35 45.07
CA ALA A 117 27.21 -11.39 44.14
C ALA A 117 27.17 -12.73 44.86
N VAL A 118 26.12 -13.56 44.69
CA VAL A 118 26.26 -15.01 44.42
C VAL A 118 24.92 -15.69 44.09
N SER A 119 25.10 -16.74 43.29
CA SER A 119 24.21 -17.56 42.47
C SER A 119 23.38 -18.65 43.18
N LEU A 120 22.28 -19.05 42.50
CA LEU A 120 21.54 -20.34 42.54
C LEU A 120 20.76 -20.61 43.84
N ASP A 121 19.43 -20.78 43.86
CA ASP A 121 18.54 -21.63 43.07
C ASP A 121 17.06 -21.16 43.19
N GLY A 122 16.12 -21.84 42.51
CA GLY A 122 14.70 -21.81 42.91
C GLY A 122 13.70 -21.21 41.91
N SER A 123 13.16 -22.08 41.07
CA SER A 123 11.95 -21.94 40.25
C SER A 123 10.83 -21.05 40.84
N SER A 124 10.36 -20.05 40.10
CA SER A 124 8.93 -19.73 40.04
C SER A 124 8.55 -19.00 38.75
N ASP A 125 7.53 -19.57 38.13
CA ASP A 125 6.75 -19.10 37.00
C ASP A 125 6.25 -17.66 37.20
N SER A 126 6.58 -16.78 36.27
CA SER A 126 5.79 -15.57 36.03
C SER A 126 5.95 -15.19 34.55
N GLY A 127 4.88 -15.44 33.79
CA GLY A 127 4.75 -15.07 32.39
C GLY A 127 4.84 -13.56 32.21
N ALA A 128 6.04 -13.07 31.93
CA ALA A 128 6.22 -11.79 31.27
C ALA A 128 5.77 -11.98 29.81
N SER A 129 4.68 -11.31 29.43
CA SER A 129 4.27 -11.17 28.04
C SER A 129 5.43 -10.58 27.26
N ALA A 130 6.20 -11.44 26.58
CA ALA A 130 7.17 -11.00 25.60
C ALA A 130 6.38 -10.19 24.57
N GLN A 131 6.56 -8.87 24.58
CA GLN A 131 6.09 -8.02 23.49
C GLN A 131 6.73 -8.57 22.22
N VAL A 132 5.93 -9.31 21.45
CA VAL A 132 6.36 -9.81 20.15
C VAL A 132 6.48 -8.60 19.27
N VAL A 133 7.68 -8.02 19.18
CA VAL A 133 7.99 -7.01 18.16
C VAL A 133 7.74 -7.70 16.83
N PRO A 134 6.79 -7.24 16.00
CA PRO A 134 6.57 -7.84 14.70
C PRO A 134 7.87 -7.73 13.91
N GLN A 135 8.42 -8.87 13.48
CA GLN A 135 9.54 -8.82 12.54
C GLN A 135 9.04 -8.14 11.26
N ARG A 136 9.57 -6.94 10.99
CA ARG A 136 9.31 -6.21 9.74
C ARG A 136 9.95 -6.96 8.57
N SER A 137 9.28 -7.00 7.43
CA SER A 137 9.87 -7.55 6.21
C SER A 137 11.04 -6.69 5.75
N VAL A 138 11.91 -7.27 4.91
CA VAL A 138 13.04 -6.52 4.33
C VAL A 138 12.55 -5.38 3.45
N LEU A 139 11.44 -5.57 2.72
CA LEU A 139 10.86 -4.51 1.88
C LEU A 139 10.35 -3.36 2.74
N ASP A 140 9.62 -3.67 3.82
CA ASP A 140 9.03 -2.69 4.72
C ASP A 140 10.09 -1.78 5.36
N ALA A 141 11.16 -2.38 5.90
CA ALA A 141 12.26 -1.65 6.49
C ALA A 141 13.01 -0.77 5.46
N LEU A 142 13.27 -1.32 4.27
CA LEU A 142 13.94 -0.58 3.20
C LEU A 142 13.11 0.60 2.70
N LEU A 143 11.81 0.39 2.46
CA LEU A 143 10.90 1.41 1.94
C LEU A 143 10.83 2.59 2.90
N LEU A 144 10.63 2.34 4.20
CA LEU A 144 10.58 3.41 5.20
C LEU A 144 11.92 4.14 5.34
N GLY A 145 13.05 3.41 5.40
CA GLY A 145 14.37 4.04 5.49
C GLY A 145 14.68 4.93 4.28
N GLU A 146 14.46 4.43 3.06
CA GLU A 146 14.69 5.23 1.85
C GLU A 146 13.70 6.41 1.75
N TRP A 147 12.46 6.26 2.22
CA TRP A 147 11.48 7.36 2.25
C TRP A 147 11.90 8.46 3.23
N GLU A 148 12.38 8.10 4.43
CA GLU A 148 12.93 9.02 5.43
C GLU A 148 14.18 9.74 4.92
N ASP A 149 15.10 9.04 4.26
CA ASP A 149 16.26 9.66 3.62
C ASP A 149 15.86 10.76 2.61
N ARG A 150 14.78 10.55 1.84
CA ARG A 150 14.26 11.58 0.92
C ARG A 150 13.56 12.72 1.66
N ALA A 151 13.04 12.46 2.85
CA ALA A 151 12.44 13.48 3.70
C ALA A 151 13.51 14.41 4.27
N GLU A 152 14.59 13.84 4.80
CA GLU A 152 15.76 14.57 5.26
C GLU A 152 16.43 15.35 4.13
N ALA A 153 16.43 14.80 2.91
CA ALA A 153 16.92 15.49 1.70
C ALA A 153 15.98 16.59 1.18
N GLY A 154 14.81 16.81 1.80
CA GLY A 154 13.89 17.90 1.46
C GLY A 154 13.15 17.71 0.12
N LEU A 155 12.94 16.47 -0.34
CA LEU A 155 12.29 16.21 -1.63
C LEU A 155 10.75 16.29 -1.61
N PHE A 156 10.13 16.38 -0.43
CA PHE A 156 8.69 16.52 -0.29
C PHE A 156 8.25 17.98 -0.29
N ARG A 157 7.03 18.24 -0.79
CA ARG A 157 6.48 19.61 -0.85
C ARG A 157 6.01 20.15 0.50
N TYR A 158 5.87 19.30 1.51
CA TYR A 158 5.53 19.62 2.89
C TYR A 158 5.82 18.41 3.79
N ASP A 159 5.89 18.67 5.08
CA ASP A 159 5.96 17.63 6.11
C ASP A 159 4.57 17.08 6.40
N VAL A 160 4.33 15.83 6.03
CA VAL A 160 3.05 15.14 6.27
C VAL A 160 2.90 14.65 7.71
N THR A 161 4.01 14.46 8.42
CA THR A 161 3.99 13.97 9.81
C THR A 161 3.46 15.02 10.78
N ALA A 162 3.47 16.29 10.36
CA ALA A 162 2.88 17.41 11.09
C ALA A 162 1.38 17.60 10.82
N CYS A 163 0.78 16.83 9.90
CA CYS A 163 -0.65 16.95 9.59
C CYS A 163 -1.49 16.35 10.73
N PRO A 164 -2.47 17.08 11.29
CA PRO A 164 -3.29 16.55 12.37
C PRO A 164 -4.22 15.46 11.83
N THR A 165 -4.23 14.32 12.52
CA THR A 165 -5.05 13.14 12.23
C THR A 165 -5.82 12.74 13.49
N LYS A 166 -7.10 12.39 13.33
CA LYS A 166 -7.94 11.88 14.43
C LYS A 166 -8.87 10.78 13.95
N LEU A 167 -9.22 9.88 14.87
CA LEU A 167 -10.39 9.03 14.71
C LEU A 167 -11.64 9.91 14.85
N VAL A 168 -12.56 9.82 13.89
CA VAL A 168 -13.86 10.47 13.96
C VAL A 168 -14.74 9.67 14.92
N PRO A 169 -15.33 10.31 15.96
CA PRO A 169 -16.22 9.62 16.88
C PRO A 169 -17.38 8.93 16.16
N GLY A 170 -17.62 7.66 16.49
CA GLY A 170 -18.67 6.84 15.91
C GLY A 170 -18.31 5.35 15.81
N SER A 171 -19.23 4.54 15.31
CA SER A 171 -19.12 3.08 15.21
C SER A 171 -18.29 2.58 14.01
N TYR A 172 -18.14 3.37 12.95
CA TYR A 172 -17.44 2.96 11.73
C TYR A 172 -15.92 3.21 11.79
N GLY A 173 -15.48 4.11 12.69
CA GLY A 173 -14.07 4.47 12.86
C GLY A 173 -13.46 5.20 11.67
N PHE A 174 -14.20 6.10 11.03
CA PHE A 174 -13.62 6.99 10.01
C PHE A 174 -12.40 7.72 10.56
N ILE A 175 -11.41 7.95 9.72
CA ILE A 175 -10.19 8.67 10.08
C ILE A 175 -10.23 10.00 9.33
N ALA A 176 -10.08 11.10 10.04
CA ALA A 176 -9.97 12.42 9.44
C ALA A 176 -8.53 12.90 9.55
N GLN A 177 -8.03 13.54 8.51
CA GLN A 177 -6.72 14.17 8.50
C GLN A 177 -6.78 15.52 7.79
N CYS A 178 -6.13 16.55 8.32
CA CYS A 178 -6.07 17.87 7.70
C CYS A 178 -4.74 18.09 6.97
N ASN A 179 -4.77 18.14 5.64
CA ASN A 179 -3.60 18.41 4.80
C ASN A 179 -3.72 19.80 4.17
N GLU A 180 -3.56 20.85 4.97
CA GLU A 180 -3.64 22.24 4.50
C GLU A 180 -2.55 22.54 3.46
N GLY A 181 -2.90 23.33 2.44
CA GLY A 181 -1.98 23.67 1.34
C GLY A 181 -1.65 22.52 0.40
N ARG A 182 -2.12 21.29 0.65
CA ARG A 182 -1.97 20.17 -0.28
C ARG A 182 -2.69 20.43 -1.60
N LEU A 183 -3.87 21.04 -1.57
CA LEU A 183 -4.65 21.31 -2.79
C LEU A 183 -3.92 22.26 -3.75
N SER A 184 -3.35 23.36 -3.25
CA SER A 184 -2.60 24.33 -4.06
C SER A 184 -1.28 23.76 -4.58
N LYS A 185 -0.72 22.78 -3.87
CA LYS A 185 0.49 22.05 -4.27
C LYS A 185 0.19 20.87 -5.20
N LYS A 186 -1.05 20.36 -5.24
CA LYS A 186 -1.47 19.24 -6.10
C LYS A 186 -1.48 19.70 -7.56
N ARG A 187 -0.95 18.86 -8.45
CA ARG A 187 -1.00 19.15 -9.90
C ARG A 187 -2.46 19.15 -10.37
N PRO A 188 -2.87 20.10 -11.23
CA PRO A 188 -4.20 20.10 -11.80
C PRO A 188 -4.41 18.85 -12.68
N THR A 189 -5.66 18.38 -12.75
CA THR A 189 -6.02 17.29 -13.66
C THR A 189 -5.96 17.79 -15.10
N GLU A 190 -5.04 17.27 -15.89
CA GLU A 190 -4.85 17.67 -17.30
C GLU A 190 -5.69 16.81 -18.29
N PHE A 191 -6.57 15.96 -17.78
CA PHE A 191 -7.32 14.97 -18.57
C PHE A 191 -8.82 15.18 -18.45
N ARG A 192 -9.57 14.61 -19.39
CA ARG A 192 -11.03 14.59 -19.33
C ARG A 192 -11.49 13.71 -18.18
N VAL A 193 -12.48 14.16 -17.42
CA VAL A 193 -13.00 13.40 -16.27
C VAL A 193 -14.11 12.43 -16.72
N ASP A 194 -14.74 12.68 -17.88
CA ASP A 194 -15.85 11.89 -18.41
C ASP A 194 -15.44 10.61 -19.17
N LEU A 195 -14.13 10.38 -19.33
CA LEU A 195 -13.60 9.24 -20.08
C LEU A 195 -12.49 8.50 -19.29
N VAL A 196 -12.73 7.23 -18.97
CA VAL A 196 -11.82 6.38 -18.19
C VAL A 196 -10.56 6.03 -18.97
N ALA A 197 -10.72 5.61 -20.23
CA ALA A 197 -9.60 5.26 -21.10
C ALA A 197 -9.27 6.43 -22.03
N GLN A 198 -8.08 7.00 -21.84
CA GLN A 198 -7.54 8.07 -22.69
C GLN A 198 -6.15 7.68 -23.20
N PRO A 199 -5.76 8.11 -24.42
CA PRO A 199 -4.41 7.87 -24.93
C PRO A 199 -3.37 8.54 -24.03
N TYR A 200 -2.21 7.89 -23.92
CA TYR A 200 -1.05 8.48 -23.25
C TYR A 200 -0.64 9.77 -23.97
N ASP A 201 -0.25 10.78 -23.20
CA ASP A 201 0.18 12.08 -23.71
C ASP A 201 1.54 12.45 -23.10
N ALA A 202 2.58 12.37 -23.93
CA ALA A 202 3.95 12.69 -23.52
C ALA A 202 4.15 14.18 -23.18
N ALA A 203 3.28 15.08 -23.65
CA ALA A 203 3.37 16.51 -23.37
C ALA A 203 2.92 16.84 -21.93
N LYS A 204 1.92 16.12 -21.41
CA LYS A 204 1.42 16.24 -20.02
C LYS A 204 2.38 15.63 -19.01
N PHE A 205 2.18 15.90 -17.72
CA PHE A 205 3.02 15.27 -16.70
C PHE A 205 2.89 13.74 -16.72
N ASN A 206 4.02 13.04 -16.60
CA ASN A 206 4.10 11.59 -16.47
C ASN A 206 5.41 11.22 -15.76
N PHE A 207 5.48 10.04 -15.15
CA PHE A 207 6.62 9.63 -14.31
C PHE A 207 7.98 9.54 -15.02
N THR A 208 8.05 9.49 -16.36
CA THR A 208 9.35 9.58 -17.06
C THR A 208 10.00 10.97 -16.92
N LYS A 209 9.21 11.98 -16.53
CA LYS A 209 9.66 13.35 -16.27
C LYS A 209 10.07 13.59 -14.81
N ALA A 210 9.80 12.65 -13.90
CA ALA A 210 10.26 12.73 -12.53
C ALA A 210 11.78 12.61 -12.48
N LEU A 211 12.40 13.15 -11.43
CA LEU A 211 13.85 13.05 -11.24
C LEU A 211 14.21 11.67 -10.70
N GLN A 212 15.41 11.18 -11.03
CA GLN A 212 15.89 9.89 -10.54
C GLN A 212 16.03 9.86 -9.01
N GLN A 213 16.33 10.99 -8.35
CA GLN A 213 16.35 11.09 -6.89
C GLN A 213 14.98 10.88 -6.21
N GLU A 214 13.87 11.01 -6.95
CA GLU A 214 12.53 10.71 -6.42
C GLU A 214 12.26 9.19 -6.41
N VAL A 215 13.11 8.37 -7.05
CA VAL A 215 13.01 6.91 -7.05
C VAL A 215 13.67 6.35 -5.78
N LEU A 216 12.94 5.48 -5.08
CA LEU A 216 13.49 4.70 -3.96
C LEU A 216 14.31 3.52 -4.50
N PHE A 217 13.67 2.67 -5.32
CA PHE A 217 14.30 1.50 -5.92
C PHE A 217 13.47 0.95 -7.10
N MET A 218 14.10 0.08 -7.88
CA MET A 218 13.46 -0.83 -8.81
C MET A 218 12.85 -2.02 -8.06
N PHE A 219 11.64 -2.43 -8.39
CA PHE A 219 10.95 -3.58 -7.77
C PHE A 219 10.73 -4.70 -8.79
N GLU A 220 11.63 -5.69 -8.82
CA GLU A 220 11.70 -6.68 -9.90
C GLU A 220 11.58 -8.11 -9.37
N PRO A 221 10.99 -9.04 -10.16
CA PRO A 221 11.03 -10.44 -9.79
C PRO A 221 12.47 -10.96 -9.82
N ALA A 222 12.86 -11.73 -8.81
CA ALA A 222 14.15 -12.37 -8.74
C ALA A 222 14.36 -13.30 -9.95
N GLY A 223 15.47 -13.11 -10.66
CA GLY A 223 15.85 -13.96 -11.79
C GLY A 223 16.37 -15.31 -11.31
N GLY A 224 15.64 -16.39 -11.56
CA GLY A 224 16.07 -17.74 -11.20
C GLY A 224 15.74 -18.77 -12.28
N ARG A 225 16.76 -19.24 -13.01
CA ARG A 225 16.74 -20.56 -13.66
C ARG A 225 17.27 -21.56 -12.64
N GLY A 226 16.43 -22.50 -12.21
CA GLY A 226 16.79 -23.56 -11.26
C GLY A 226 15.87 -23.56 -10.05
N GLY A 227 15.16 -24.67 -9.83
CA GLY A 227 13.98 -24.82 -8.95
C GLY A 227 14.15 -24.60 -7.44
N ARG A 228 15.08 -23.75 -6.97
CA ARG A 228 15.11 -23.26 -5.59
C ARG A 228 14.31 -21.96 -5.48
N ARG A 229 13.46 -21.84 -4.46
CA ARG A 229 12.75 -20.59 -4.13
C ARG A 229 13.77 -19.47 -3.94
N ALA A 230 13.69 -18.43 -4.77
CA ALA A 230 14.52 -17.23 -4.62
C ALA A 230 14.15 -16.53 -3.30
N LYS A 231 15.17 -15.99 -2.61
CA LYS A 231 14.97 -15.13 -1.43
C LYS A 231 14.88 -13.66 -1.88
N PRO A 232 14.19 -12.79 -1.12
CA PRO A 232 14.27 -11.36 -1.35
C PRO A 232 15.71 -10.86 -1.24
N ALA A 233 16.11 -9.93 -2.10
CA ALA A 233 17.46 -9.38 -2.12
C ALA A 233 17.45 -7.90 -2.49
N PHE A 234 18.30 -7.12 -1.83
CA PHE A 234 18.53 -5.71 -2.15
C PHE A 234 19.93 -5.49 -2.71
N ARG A 235 20.03 -4.69 -3.77
CA ARG A 235 21.29 -4.25 -4.38
C ARG A 235 21.26 -2.72 -4.45
N PRO A 236 22.17 -2.02 -3.77
CA PRO A 236 22.18 -0.55 -3.75
C PRO A 236 22.39 0.10 -5.11
N ALA A 237 23.01 -0.63 -6.05
CA ALA A 237 23.24 -0.15 -7.42
C ALA A 237 23.13 -1.34 -8.39
N ALA A 238 22.22 -1.23 -9.35
CA ALA A 238 22.04 -2.17 -10.44
C ALA A 238 21.67 -1.43 -11.72
N GLN A 239 22.02 -2.02 -12.87
CA GLN A 239 21.63 -1.47 -14.16
C GLN A 239 20.14 -1.74 -14.41
N PRO A 240 19.35 -0.70 -14.74
CA PRO A 240 17.94 -0.88 -15.08
C PRO A 240 17.75 -1.77 -16.30
N ARG A 241 16.61 -2.47 -16.34
CA ARG A 241 16.10 -3.09 -17.58
C ARG A 241 15.61 -2.00 -18.55
N ALA A 242 15.25 -2.42 -19.77
CA ALA A 242 14.70 -1.50 -20.78
C ALA A 242 13.51 -0.67 -20.27
N SER A 243 12.68 -1.24 -19.41
CA SER A 243 11.57 -0.55 -18.75
C SER A 243 11.33 -1.15 -17.36
N PRO A 244 11.97 -0.61 -16.31
CA PRO A 244 11.89 -1.16 -14.96
C PRO A 244 10.55 -0.84 -14.29
N ASN A 245 10.16 -1.66 -13.31
CA ASN A 245 9.13 -1.26 -12.35
C ASN A 245 9.77 -0.39 -11.28
N LEU A 246 9.25 0.82 -11.08
CA LEU A 246 9.86 1.82 -10.21
C LEU A 246 8.96 2.16 -9.03
N VAL A 247 9.56 2.28 -7.85
CA VAL A 247 8.91 2.79 -6.64
C VAL A 247 9.42 4.21 -6.40
N TYR A 248 8.52 5.18 -6.44
CA TYR A 248 8.82 6.60 -6.20
C TYR A 248 8.33 7.02 -4.83
N ILE A 249 8.93 8.06 -4.26
CA ILE A 249 8.21 8.87 -3.27
C ILE A 249 7.00 9.54 -3.94
N ASN A 250 5.90 9.68 -3.21
CA ASN A 250 4.91 10.67 -3.59
C ASN A 250 5.37 12.03 -3.02
N VAL A 251 5.87 12.93 -3.86
CA VAL A 251 6.32 14.27 -3.45
C VAL A 251 5.23 15.13 -2.81
N SER A 252 3.96 14.71 -2.86
CA SER A 252 2.81 15.32 -2.15
C SER A 252 2.08 14.26 -1.30
N PRO A 253 2.76 13.73 -0.27
CA PRO A 253 2.35 12.54 0.45
C PRO A 253 1.05 12.79 1.22
N ILE A 254 0.18 11.78 1.28
CA ILE A 254 -1.08 11.87 2.04
C ILE A 254 -0.80 11.51 3.49
N GLU A 255 0.03 10.50 3.70
CA GLU A 255 0.41 9.96 4.99
C GLU A 255 1.88 9.51 4.90
N TYR A 256 2.47 9.20 6.05
CA TYR A 256 3.81 8.64 6.19
C TYR A 256 4.04 7.41 5.29
N GLY A 257 5.22 7.38 4.67
CA GLY A 257 5.62 6.34 3.72
C GLY A 257 4.81 6.32 2.42
N HIS A 258 4.15 7.42 2.04
CA HIS A 258 3.40 7.47 0.78
C HIS A 258 4.33 7.39 -0.44
N VAL A 259 4.24 6.25 -1.15
CA VAL A 259 4.98 5.91 -2.37
C VAL A 259 4.06 5.65 -3.55
N LEU A 260 4.66 5.64 -4.75
CA LEU A 260 3.99 5.32 -6.01
C LEU A 260 4.71 4.14 -6.67
N LEU A 261 3.98 3.05 -6.91
CA LEU A 261 4.48 1.92 -7.72
C LEU A 261 4.06 2.14 -9.17
N VAL A 262 5.05 2.30 -10.05
CA VAL A 262 4.86 2.53 -11.50
C VAL A 262 5.38 1.32 -12.27
N PRO A 263 4.48 0.44 -12.77
CA PRO A 263 4.88 -0.71 -13.57
C PRO A 263 5.46 -0.28 -14.91
N ARG A 264 6.59 -0.88 -15.33
CA ARG A 264 7.25 -0.63 -16.62
C ARG A 264 7.27 0.86 -16.99
N ALA A 265 7.97 1.65 -16.19
CA ALA A 265 7.85 3.11 -16.17
C ALA A 265 8.19 3.80 -17.50
N LEU A 266 8.88 3.13 -18.43
CA LEU A 266 9.26 3.67 -19.74
C LEU A 266 8.33 3.20 -20.88
N ASP A 267 7.37 2.32 -20.61
CA ASP A 267 6.44 1.78 -21.61
C ASP A 267 5.23 2.70 -21.89
N ALA A 268 5.13 3.83 -21.18
CA ALA A 268 4.04 4.79 -21.35
C ALA A 268 2.64 4.16 -21.15
N LEU A 269 2.51 3.22 -20.21
CA LEU A 269 1.23 2.58 -19.90
C LEU A 269 0.21 3.62 -19.43
N CYS A 270 -0.95 3.69 -20.07
CA CYS A 270 -2.08 4.51 -19.58
C CYS A 270 -2.52 4.05 -18.19
N GLN A 271 -3.25 4.90 -17.46
CA GLN A 271 -3.80 4.62 -16.12
C GLN A 271 -4.94 3.58 -16.16
N LEU A 272 -4.62 2.37 -16.62
CA LEU A 272 -5.52 1.24 -16.86
C LEU A 272 -4.90 -0.02 -16.25
N VAL A 273 -5.65 -0.70 -15.40
CA VAL A 273 -5.20 -1.93 -14.75
C VAL A 273 -5.41 -3.13 -15.68
N THR A 274 -4.41 -4.00 -15.70
CA THR A 274 -4.44 -5.34 -16.32
C THR A 274 -4.12 -6.41 -15.26
N PRO A 275 -4.44 -7.69 -15.50
CA PRO A 275 -4.03 -8.79 -14.61
C PRO A 275 -2.55 -8.76 -14.20
N ASP A 276 -1.64 -8.60 -15.17
CA ASP A 276 -0.19 -8.60 -14.89
C ASP A 276 0.24 -7.41 -14.02
N THR A 277 -0.30 -6.23 -14.28
CA THR A 277 0.03 -5.02 -13.50
C THR A 277 -0.58 -5.06 -12.10
N LEU A 278 -1.75 -5.68 -11.95
CA LEU A 278 -2.35 -5.88 -10.64
C LEU A 278 -1.57 -6.92 -9.85
N LEU A 279 -1.12 -8.01 -10.48
CA LEU A 279 -0.28 -9.02 -9.83
C LEU A 279 0.99 -8.40 -9.25
N LEU A 280 1.64 -7.48 -9.95
CA LEU A 280 2.79 -6.75 -9.43
C LEU A 280 2.44 -5.95 -8.16
N ALA A 281 1.29 -5.27 -8.13
CA ALA A 281 0.82 -4.54 -6.95
C ALA A 281 0.52 -5.49 -5.78
N LEU A 282 -0.11 -6.64 -6.03
CA LEU A 282 -0.35 -7.65 -4.98
C LEU A 282 0.95 -8.25 -4.45
N GLN A 283 1.94 -8.49 -5.31
CA GLN A 283 3.27 -8.91 -4.88
C GLN A 283 3.94 -7.83 -4.03
N PHE A 284 3.81 -6.56 -4.38
CA PHE A 284 4.34 -5.45 -3.58
C PHE A 284 3.71 -5.40 -2.18
N ALA A 285 2.38 -5.55 -2.09
CA ALA A 285 1.67 -5.63 -0.81
C ALA A 285 2.10 -6.86 0.02
N ARG A 286 2.23 -8.03 -0.61
CA ARG A 286 2.64 -9.27 0.04
C ARG A 286 4.07 -9.20 0.57
N GLU A 287 5.02 -8.69 -0.22
CA GLU A 287 6.42 -8.58 0.19
C GLU A 287 6.64 -7.56 1.31
N ALA A 288 5.77 -6.55 1.42
CA ALA A 288 5.79 -5.65 2.57
C ALA A 288 5.39 -6.39 3.86
N ASP A 289 4.53 -7.41 3.76
CA ASP A 289 4.04 -8.24 4.87
C ASP A 289 3.60 -7.40 6.09
N ASN A 290 2.94 -6.28 5.82
CA ASN A 290 2.53 -5.32 6.82
C ASN A 290 1.06 -4.94 6.60
N PRO A 291 0.12 -5.32 7.49
CA PRO A 291 -1.29 -5.01 7.32
C PRO A 291 -1.58 -3.51 7.39
N TYR A 292 -0.64 -2.70 7.90
CA TYR A 292 -0.77 -1.25 7.91
C TYR A 292 -0.40 -0.60 6.57
N PHE A 293 0.30 -1.33 5.70
CA PHE A 293 0.65 -0.89 4.35
C PHE A 293 -0.45 -1.30 3.37
N ARG A 294 -1.17 -0.32 2.83
CA ARG A 294 -2.24 -0.56 1.85
C ARG A 294 -1.85 0.03 0.52
N LEU A 295 -2.40 -0.55 -0.55
CA LEU A 295 -2.27 0.01 -1.89
C LEU A 295 -3.64 0.46 -2.39
N ALA A 296 -3.64 1.44 -3.27
CA ALA A 296 -4.82 1.95 -3.92
C ALA A 296 -4.55 2.27 -5.39
N PHE A 297 -5.61 2.23 -6.19
CA PHE A 297 -5.59 2.69 -7.58
C PHE A 297 -6.84 3.52 -7.87
N ASN A 298 -6.65 4.57 -8.66
CA ASN A 298 -7.71 5.45 -9.10
C ASN A 298 -7.68 5.48 -10.64
N SER A 299 -8.75 5.03 -11.29
CA SER A 299 -8.90 5.20 -12.74
C SER A 299 -9.17 6.68 -13.08
N LEU A 300 -8.99 7.05 -14.35
CA LEU A 300 -9.48 8.35 -14.81
C LEU A 300 -11.01 8.41 -14.68
N GLY A 301 -11.54 9.56 -14.28
CA GLY A 301 -12.96 9.71 -13.91
C GLY A 301 -13.31 9.29 -12.48
N ALA A 302 -12.43 8.51 -11.83
CA ALA A 302 -12.51 8.17 -10.41
C ALA A 302 -11.33 8.80 -9.64
N TYR A 303 -11.01 10.03 -9.99
CA TYR A 303 -9.98 10.86 -9.35
C TYR A 303 -8.52 10.41 -9.53
N GLY A 304 -8.22 9.57 -10.53
CA GLY A 304 -6.87 9.44 -11.08
C GLY A 304 -6.45 10.72 -11.79
N THR A 305 -5.34 11.34 -11.36
CA THR A 305 -4.92 12.67 -11.85
C THR A 305 -3.80 12.63 -12.90
N ILE A 306 -3.18 11.47 -13.10
CA ILE A 306 -2.06 11.27 -14.04
C ILE A 306 -2.42 10.09 -14.94
N ASN A 307 -2.37 10.27 -16.26
CA ASN A 307 -2.53 9.19 -17.23
C ASN A 307 -1.19 8.49 -17.52
N HIS A 308 -0.62 7.90 -16.48
CA HIS A 308 0.54 7.02 -16.54
C HIS A 308 0.40 6.03 -15.38
N LEU A 309 0.26 4.74 -15.69
CA LEU A 309 -0.12 3.70 -14.73
C LEU A 309 0.69 3.78 -13.44
N HIS A 310 -0.01 4.00 -12.34
CA HIS A 310 0.57 3.96 -11.00
C HIS A 310 -0.44 3.47 -9.97
N PHE A 311 0.09 2.72 -9.01
CA PHE A 311 -0.58 2.41 -7.75
C PHE A 311 0.00 3.33 -6.67
N GLN A 312 -0.84 3.75 -5.73
CA GLN A 312 -0.43 4.53 -4.57
C GLN A 312 -0.37 3.60 -3.36
N ALA A 313 0.56 3.82 -2.45
CA ALA A 313 0.62 3.05 -1.21
C ALA A 313 1.10 3.93 -0.07
N TYR A 314 0.60 3.71 1.14
CA TYR A 314 1.12 4.35 2.35
C TYR A 314 0.76 3.55 3.60
N TYR A 315 1.36 3.95 4.72
CA TYR A 315 1.16 3.32 6.02
C TYR A 315 0.12 4.06 6.82
N LEU A 316 -0.84 3.36 7.40
CA LEU A 316 -1.77 3.97 8.36
C LEU A 316 -1.92 3.02 9.53
N ALA A 317 -1.53 3.42 10.74
CA ALA A 317 -1.51 2.54 11.91
C ALA A 317 -2.91 2.25 12.52
N ALA A 318 -3.95 2.18 11.69
CA ALA A 318 -5.32 1.87 12.06
C ALA A 318 -6.03 1.13 10.92
N PRO A 319 -7.05 0.30 11.20
CA PRO A 319 -7.92 -0.24 10.17
C PRO A 319 -8.75 0.88 9.55
N TYR A 320 -9.03 0.79 8.26
CA TYR A 320 -9.95 1.66 7.56
C TYR A 320 -11.40 1.30 7.90
N ALA A 321 -12.31 2.27 7.75
CA ALA A 321 -13.72 2.07 8.08
C ALA A 321 -14.35 0.93 7.26
N MET A 322 -13.99 0.81 5.98
CA MET A 322 -14.53 -0.25 5.14
C MET A 322 -13.90 -1.62 5.41
N GLU A 323 -12.68 -1.70 5.95
CA GLU A 323 -12.06 -2.98 6.35
C GLU A 323 -12.86 -3.67 7.47
N ARG A 324 -13.52 -2.87 8.32
CA ARG A 324 -14.38 -3.31 9.43
C ARG A 324 -15.81 -3.66 9.00
N ALA A 325 -16.25 -3.16 7.85
CA ALA A 325 -17.62 -3.37 7.40
C ALA A 325 -17.86 -4.84 6.99
N PRO A 326 -19.03 -5.40 7.28
CA PRO A 326 -19.35 -6.78 6.95
C PRO A 326 -19.41 -6.99 5.44
N THR A 327 -19.17 -8.23 5.03
CA THR A 327 -19.31 -8.68 3.65
C THR A 327 -20.30 -9.81 3.58
N VAL A 328 -21.02 -9.91 2.47
CA VAL A 328 -21.94 -11.02 2.20
C VAL A 328 -21.71 -11.56 0.79
N PRO A 329 -21.95 -12.85 0.54
CA PRO A 329 -21.86 -13.41 -0.81
C PRO A 329 -22.61 -12.57 -1.83
N LEU A 330 -21.99 -12.38 -2.99
CA LEU A 330 -22.59 -11.62 -4.07
C LEU A 330 -23.71 -12.43 -4.74
N GLU A 331 -24.96 -12.05 -4.51
CA GLU A 331 -26.13 -12.63 -5.17
C GLU A 331 -26.44 -11.86 -6.45
N LEU A 332 -26.17 -12.45 -7.62
CA LEU A 332 -26.52 -11.87 -8.91
C LEU A 332 -27.36 -12.87 -9.71
N GLU A 333 -28.66 -12.57 -9.83
CA GLU A 333 -29.56 -13.35 -10.69
C GLU A 333 -29.01 -13.42 -12.12
N GLY A 334 -28.87 -14.63 -12.66
CA GLY A 334 -28.43 -14.89 -14.04
C GLY A 334 -26.91 -14.95 -14.27
N LEU A 335 -26.07 -14.70 -13.26
CA LEU A 335 -24.68 -15.14 -13.28
C LEU A 335 -24.67 -16.56 -12.73
N GLY A 336 -24.38 -17.55 -13.58
CA GLY A 336 -24.60 -18.97 -13.29
C GLY A 336 -24.17 -19.38 -11.88
N ALA A 337 -25.13 -19.45 -10.95
CA ALA A 337 -24.92 -19.90 -9.59
C ALA A 337 -24.47 -21.36 -9.63
N GLY A 338 -23.17 -21.55 -9.47
CA GLY A 338 -22.49 -22.83 -9.63
C GLY A 338 -21.89 -23.39 -8.36
N ALA A 339 -22.47 -23.20 -7.17
CA ALA A 339 -22.30 -24.11 -6.02
C ALA A 339 -23.10 -23.69 -4.77
N GLY A 340 -23.93 -24.62 -4.27
CA GLY A 340 -24.58 -24.59 -2.94
C GLY A 340 -26.09 -24.34 -3.03
N ALA A 341 -27.02 -25.24 -2.71
CA ALA A 341 -26.96 -26.59 -2.16
C ALA A 341 -28.16 -27.39 -2.72
N GLY A 342 -27.98 -28.69 -3.00
CA GLY A 342 -29.10 -29.64 -3.08
C GLY A 342 -29.66 -30.06 -4.44
N SER A 343 -28.89 -30.07 -5.54
CA SER A 343 -29.35 -30.70 -6.80
C SER A 343 -28.41 -31.84 -7.27
N PRO A 344 -28.95 -33.01 -7.67
CA PRO A 344 -28.14 -34.13 -8.15
C PRO A 344 -27.47 -33.78 -9.49
N PRO A 345 -26.28 -34.35 -9.79
CA PRO A 345 -25.53 -34.00 -10.97
C PRO A 345 -26.27 -34.44 -12.26
N PRO A 346 -26.30 -33.62 -13.31
CA PRO A 346 -26.76 -34.08 -14.62
C PRO A 346 -25.73 -35.06 -15.18
N GLN A 347 -26.23 -36.25 -15.55
CA GLN A 347 -25.44 -37.24 -16.27
C GLN A 347 -25.21 -36.76 -17.70
N GLY A 348 -23.94 -36.82 -18.15
CA GLY A 348 -23.60 -36.91 -19.57
C GLY A 348 -23.38 -35.58 -20.29
N GLY A 349 -22.11 -35.13 -20.31
CA GLY A 349 -21.64 -34.12 -21.25
C GLY A 349 -20.19 -33.76 -20.98
N LYS A 350 -19.27 -34.12 -21.88
CA LYS A 350 -17.85 -33.71 -21.85
C LYS A 350 -17.71 -32.23 -22.24
N GLY A 351 -18.32 -31.35 -21.45
CA GLY A 351 -18.00 -29.92 -21.44
C GLY A 351 -16.94 -29.69 -20.37
N ARG A 352 -15.84 -29.02 -20.71
CA ARG A 352 -14.77 -28.65 -19.78
C ARG A 352 -15.37 -27.77 -18.69
N ARG A 353 -15.71 -28.37 -17.53
CA ARG A 353 -16.24 -27.67 -16.36
C ARG A 353 -15.15 -26.69 -15.92
N ARG A 354 -15.37 -25.39 -16.12
CA ARG A 354 -14.44 -24.35 -15.69
C ARG A 354 -14.30 -24.51 -14.18
N ALA A 355 -13.08 -24.68 -13.68
CA ALA A 355 -12.84 -24.78 -12.25
C ALA A 355 -13.37 -23.49 -11.61
N ALA A 356 -14.19 -23.61 -10.57
CA ALA A 356 -14.57 -22.47 -9.75
C ALA A 356 -13.27 -21.82 -9.26
N THR A 357 -13.12 -20.52 -9.45
CA THR A 357 -11.94 -19.78 -9.01
C THR A 357 -11.76 -19.96 -7.51
N GLY A 358 -10.52 -20.06 -7.01
CA GLY A 358 -10.27 -20.10 -5.56
C GLY A 358 -10.56 -18.77 -4.84
N VAL A 359 -10.98 -17.75 -5.59
CA VAL A 359 -11.28 -16.39 -5.13
C VAL A 359 -12.71 -16.32 -4.61
N ARG A 360 -12.89 -15.87 -3.37
CA ARG A 360 -14.22 -15.55 -2.84
C ARG A 360 -14.63 -14.15 -3.30
N VAL A 361 -15.85 -14.01 -3.79
CA VAL A 361 -16.40 -12.73 -4.27
C VAL A 361 -17.65 -12.37 -3.48
N ASP A 362 -17.54 -11.31 -2.71
CA ASP A 362 -18.58 -10.79 -1.84
C ASP A 362 -18.95 -9.36 -2.23
N GLN A 363 -20.04 -8.84 -1.67
CA GLN A 363 -20.36 -7.42 -1.65
C GLN A 363 -20.19 -6.84 -0.24
N LEU A 364 -19.72 -5.60 -0.17
CA LEU A 364 -19.65 -4.85 1.09
C LEU A 364 -21.05 -4.44 1.55
N ARG A 365 -21.34 -4.59 2.85
CA ARG A 365 -22.61 -4.22 3.48
C ARG A 365 -22.38 -3.23 4.62
N GLU A 366 -23.45 -2.55 5.02
CA GLU A 366 -23.41 -1.58 6.12
C GLU A 366 -22.33 -0.50 5.93
N TYR A 367 -22.14 -0.09 4.68
CA TYR A 367 -21.17 0.93 4.28
C TYR A 367 -21.78 1.78 3.15
N PRO A 368 -21.51 3.09 3.06
CA PRO A 368 -22.21 3.97 2.13
C PRO A 368 -21.89 3.66 0.65
N VAL A 369 -20.72 3.09 0.37
CA VAL A 369 -20.25 2.78 -0.98
C VAL A 369 -20.45 1.30 -1.30
N ARG A 370 -21.33 1.01 -2.27
CA ARG A 370 -21.53 -0.35 -2.79
C ARG A 370 -20.27 -0.81 -3.52
N SER A 371 -19.74 -1.94 -3.10
CA SER A 371 -18.39 -2.37 -3.45
C SER A 371 -18.34 -3.88 -3.64
N LEU A 372 -17.56 -4.33 -4.62
CA LEU A 372 -17.17 -5.74 -4.73
C LEU A 372 -15.95 -5.99 -3.86
N VAL A 373 -15.93 -7.11 -3.15
CA VAL A 373 -14.83 -7.55 -2.30
C VAL A 373 -14.34 -8.89 -2.78
N PHE A 374 -13.05 -8.99 -3.02
CA PHE A 374 -12.37 -10.20 -3.47
C PHE A 374 -11.41 -10.65 -2.39
N GLU A 375 -11.55 -11.89 -1.94
CA GLU A 375 -10.58 -12.52 -1.07
C GLU A 375 -9.85 -13.62 -1.83
N ALA A 376 -8.53 -13.49 -1.86
CA ALA A 376 -7.66 -14.46 -2.51
C ALA A 376 -7.72 -15.79 -1.76
N GLY A 377 -7.78 -16.89 -2.53
CA GLY A 377 -7.46 -18.22 -2.01
C GLY A 377 -5.94 -18.40 -1.94
N ASP A 378 -5.45 -19.53 -2.43
CA ASP A 378 -4.01 -19.85 -2.38
C ASP A 378 -3.18 -19.25 -3.53
N SER A 379 -3.76 -18.37 -4.37
CA SER A 379 -3.10 -17.82 -5.55
C SER A 379 -3.36 -16.32 -5.71
N LEU A 380 -2.28 -15.52 -5.68
CA LEU A 380 -2.34 -14.10 -6.03
C LEU A 380 -2.61 -13.92 -7.54
N ARG A 381 -2.14 -14.86 -8.37
CA ARG A 381 -2.40 -14.82 -9.81
C ARG A 381 -3.87 -14.98 -10.14
N GLU A 382 -4.58 -15.89 -9.48
CA GLU A 382 -6.02 -16.10 -9.73
C GLU A 382 -6.84 -14.86 -9.38
N VAL A 383 -6.58 -14.23 -8.23
CA VAL A 383 -7.27 -12.98 -7.85
C VAL A 383 -6.87 -11.81 -8.76
N ALA A 384 -5.60 -11.72 -9.16
CA ALA A 384 -5.14 -10.70 -10.11
C ALA A 384 -5.80 -10.86 -11.49
N GLU A 385 -5.96 -12.09 -11.97
CA GLU A 385 -6.64 -12.39 -13.24
C GLU A 385 -8.12 -11.97 -13.18
N LEU A 386 -8.83 -12.37 -12.12
CA LEU A 386 -10.24 -12.05 -11.94
C LEU A 386 -10.45 -10.54 -11.82
N VAL A 387 -9.77 -9.88 -10.87
CA VAL A 387 -9.96 -8.46 -10.59
C VAL A 387 -9.39 -7.58 -11.70
N GLY A 388 -8.25 -7.96 -12.29
CA GLY A 388 -7.66 -7.26 -13.43
C GLY A 388 -8.58 -7.31 -14.66
N THR A 389 -9.18 -8.47 -14.95
CA THR A 389 -10.18 -8.61 -16.03
C THR A 389 -11.44 -7.79 -15.73
N ALA A 390 -11.92 -7.79 -14.49
CA ALA A 390 -13.03 -6.93 -14.07
C ALA A 390 -12.73 -5.45 -14.34
N CYS A 391 -11.54 -4.96 -13.95
CA CYS A 391 -11.12 -3.57 -14.21
C CYS A 391 -11.07 -3.24 -15.71
N GLN A 392 -10.57 -4.15 -16.54
CA GLN A 392 -10.55 -3.98 -18.01
C GLN A 392 -11.96 -3.85 -18.58
N ARG A 393 -12.92 -4.64 -18.09
CA ARG A 393 -14.33 -4.56 -18.52
C ARG A 393 -15.00 -3.27 -18.07
N LEU A 394 -14.78 -2.85 -16.83
CA LEU A 394 -15.26 -1.55 -16.33
C LEU A 394 -14.69 -0.41 -17.17
N THR A 395 -13.39 -0.46 -17.46
CA THR A 395 -12.71 0.49 -18.35
C THR A 395 -13.33 0.53 -19.74
N ALA A 396 -13.55 -0.63 -20.36
CA ALA A 396 -14.14 -0.74 -21.69
C ALA A 396 -15.59 -0.20 -21.74
N ALA A 397 -16.34 -0.33 -20.66
CA ALA A 397 -17.68 0.23 -20.51
C ALA A 397 -17.70 1.67 -19.99
N ASN A 398 -16.54 2.33 -19.87
CA ASN A 398 -16.39 3.68 -19.35
C ASN A 398 -16.99 3.87 -17.95
N VAL A 399 -16.84 2.87 -17.08
CA VAL A 399 -17.26 2.92 -15.67
C VAL A 399 -16.06 3.36 -14.83
N PRO A 400 -16.07 4.57 -14.25
CA PRO A 400 -15.00 4.99 -13.36
C PRO A 400 -14.98 4.11 -12.11
N HIS A 401 -13.79 3.72 -11.70
CA HIS A 401 -13.60 2.83 -10.58
C HIS A 401 -12.29 3.08 -9.81
N ASN A 402 -12.29 2.67 -8.55
CA ASN A 402 -11.14 2.67 -7.66
C ASN A 402 -10.86 1.25 -7.18
N LEU A 403 -9.61 0.96 -6.84
CA LEU A 403 -9.21 -0.25 -6.13
C LEU A 403 -8.59 0.12 -4.78
N PHE A 404 -8.79 -0.75 -3.81
CA PHE A 404 -8.07 -0.73 -2.54
C PHE A 404 -7.62 -2.14 -2.19
N ILE A 405 -6.37 -2.30 -1.82
CA ILE A 405 -5.71 -3.58 -1.55
C ILE A 405 -5.27 -3.57 -0.09
N ALA A 406 -5.80 -4.54 0.66
CA ALA A 406 -5.61 -4.74 2.08
C ALA A 406 -5.03 -6.13 2.37
N ASP A 407 -4.80 -6.42 3.66
CA ASP A 407 -4.40 -7.75 4.14
C ASP A 407 -3.21 -8.34 3.38
N CYS A 408 -2.15 -7.54 3.19
CA CYS A 408 -0.94 -7.93 2.45
C CYS A 408 -1.21 -8.45 1.02
N GLY A 409 -2.25 -7.92 0.36
CA GLY A 409 -2.65 -8.34 -0.99
C GLY A 409 -3.71 -9.44 -1.04
N ALA A 410 -4.15 -9.98 0.11
CA ALA A 410 -5.15 -11.02 0.17
C ALA A 410 -6.59 -10.53 -0.02
N ARG A 411 -6.85 -9.25 0.25
CA ARG A 411 -8.20 -8.68 0.14
C ARG A 411 -8.20 -7.44 -0.75
N ILE A 412 -9.09 -7.43 -1.73
CA ILE A 412 -9.20 -6.34 -2.71
C ILE A 412 -10.63 -5.83 -2.75
N PHE A 413 -10.79 -4.53 -2.67
CA PHE A 413 -12.06 -3.85 -2.83
C PHE A 413 -12.07 -3.14 -4.18
N LEU A 414 -13.13 -3.33 -4.95
CA LEU A 414 -13.37 -2.64 -6.22
C LEU A 414 -14.60 -1.75 -6.08
N PHE A 415 -14.41 -0.45 -6.25
CA PHE A 415 -15.40 0.58 -6.06
C PHE A 415 -15.82 1.17 -7.41
N PRO A 416 -16.98 0.82 -7.99
CA PRO A 416 -17.60 1.66 -9.00
C PRO A 416 -17.89 3.05 -8.42
N ASN A 417 -17.34 4.09 -9.04
CA ASN A 417 -17.40 5.45 -8.52
C ASN A 417 -18.15 6.36 -9.49
N CYS A 418 -19.24 6.97 -9.02
CA CYS A 418 -20.08 7.85 -9.83
C CYS A 418 -20.09 9.30 -9.32
N PHE A 419 -19.20 9.68 -8.40
CA PHE A 419 -19.19 11.02 -7.82
C PHE A 419 -18.96 12.09 -8.90
N ALA A 420 -17.95 11.91 -9.74
CA ALA A 420 -17.62 12.89 -10.78
C ALA A 420 -18.76 13.08 -11.80
N GLU A 421 -19.44 11.99 -12.16
CA GLU A 421 -20.62 12.01 -13.03
C GLU A 421 -21.78 12.78 -12.38
N LYS A 422 -22.11 12.47 -11.12
CA LYS A 422 -23.13 13.20 -10.35
C LYS A 422 -22.79 14.68 -10.18
N LYS A 423 -21.51 15.01 -9.94
CA LYS A 423 -21.00 16.38 -9.86
C LYS A 423 -21.22 17.13 -11.16
N ALA A 424 -20.89 16.52 -12.30
CA ALA A 424 -21.11 17.11 -13.62
C ALA A 424 -22.59 17.33 -13.95
N ARG A 425 -23.49 16.51 -13.37
CA ARG A 425 -24.95 16.66 -13.50
C ARG A 425 -25.59 17.61 -12.48
N GLY A 426 -24.81 18.23 -11.59
CA GLY A 426 -25.33 19.10 -10.53
C GLY A 426 -26.13 18.35 -9.46
N GLN A 427 -25.86 17.06 -9.26
CA GLN A 427 -26.57 16.19 -8.31
C GLN A 427 -25.89 16.11 -6.93
N ILE A 428 -24.76 16.79 -6.76
CA ILE A 428 -24.05 16.87 -5.48
C ILE A 428 -24.50 18.14 -4.76
N PRO A 429 -25.02 18.04 -3.53
CA PRO A 429 -25.39 19.19 -2.71
C PRO A 429 -24.23 20.15 -2.48
N GLU A 430 -24.54 21.45 -2.34
CA GLU A 430 -23.54 22.51 -2.18
C GLU A 430 -22.68 22.31 -0.93
N ASP A 431 -23.28 21.90 0.19
CA ASP A 431 -22.57 21.62 1.45
C ASP A 431 -21.54 20.48 1.29
N VAL A 432 -21.81 19.49 0.44
CA VAL A 432 -20.85 18.43 0.12
C VAL A 432 -19.74 18.96 -0.80
N LEU A 433 -20.08 19.79 -1.79
CA LEU A 433 -19.09 20.43 -2.67
C LEU A 433 -18.15 21.38 -1.91
N GLU A 434 -18.66 22.07 -0.91
CA GLU A 434 -17.92 23.01 -0.06
C GLU A 434 -16.84 22.33 0.78
N THR A 435 -16.98 21.04 1.11
CA THR A 435 -15.90 20.23 1.72
C THR A 435 -14.67 20.15 0.83
N GLN A 436 -14.87 20.36 -0.47
CA GLN A 436 -13.91 20.16 -1.54
C GLN A 436 -13.36 18.73 -1.62
N VAL A 437 -13.86 17.76 -0.85
CA VAL A 437 -13.34 16.40 -0.88
C VAL A 437 -13.78 15.72 -2.16
N ASP A 438 -12.80 15.16 -2.87
CA ASP A 438 -13.01 14.34 -4.05
C ASP A 438 -12.80 12.89 -3.63
N PRO A 439 -13.86 12.06 -3.51
CA PRO A 439 -13.74 10.75 -2.89
C PRO A 439 -13.05 9.75 -3.84
N ALA A 440 -11.72 9.65 -3.72
CA ALA A 440 -10.91 8.64 -4.36
C ALA A 440 -10.83 7.39 -3.47
N ALA A 441 -9.97 6.43 -3.82
CA ALA A 441 -9.85 5.16 -3.09
C ALA A 441 -9.64 5.32 -1.58
N TRP A 442 -8.81 6.28 -1.15
CA TRP A 442 -8.49 6.51 0.26
C TRP A 442 -9.66 7.10 1.05
N GLU A 443 -10.39 8.04 0.46
CA GLU A 443 -11.58 8.63 1.08
C GLU A 443 -12.73 7.62 1.11
N ILE A 444 -12.95 6.87 0.02
CA ILE A 444 -13.94 5.77 -0.03
C ILE A 444 -13.60 4.70 1.01
N ALA A 445 -12.32 4.47 1.29
CA ALA A 445 -11.91 3.55 2.34
C ALA A 445 -12.28 4.04 3.76
N GLY A 446 -12.48 5.34 3.91
CA GLY A 446 -12.80 5.99 5.17
C GLY A 446 -11.64 6.78 5.78
N HIS A 447 -10.59 7.08 5.02
CA HIS A 447 -9.60 8.10 5.37
C HIS A 447 -9.95 9.42 4.69
N ILE A 448 -10.65 10.30 5.41
CA ILE A 448 -11.17 11.57 4.91
C ILE A 448 -10.08 12.63 5.00
N VAL A 449 -9.43 12.90 3.86
CA VAL A 449 -8.37 13.92 3.76
C VAL A 449 -8.99 15.30 3.51
N LEU A 450 -9.06 16.08 4.58
CA LEU A 450 -9.64 17.42 4.63
C LEU A 450 -8.58 18.48 4.32
N LYS A 451 -9.04 19.64 3.86
CA LYS A 451 -8.18 20.69 3.29
C LYS A 451 -8.13 21.97 4.12
N ARG A 452 -9.05 22.09 5.08
CA ARG A 452 -9.22 23.26 5.94
C ARG A 452 -9.37 22.78 7.37
N GLN A 453 -8.72 23.49 8.30
CA GLN A 453 -8.83 23.20 9.72
C GLN A 453 -10.28 23.18 10.24
N GLN A 454 -11.12 24.09 9.74
CA GLN A 454 -12.54 24.15 10.12
C GLN A 454 -13.31 22.87 9.76
N ASP A 455 -13.07 22.30 8.58
CA ASP A 455 -13.72 21.05 8.17
C ASP A 455 -13.21 19.88 9.02
N TYR A 456 -11.91 19.87 9.33
CA TYR A 456 -11.30 18.87 10.20
C TYR A 456 -11.87 18.91 11.62
N GLU A 457 -12.15 20.09 12.15
CA GLU A 457 -12.77 20.23 13.47
C GLU A 457 -14.23 19.77 13.45
N ALA A 458 -14.98 20.17 12.40
CA ALA A 458 -16.42 19.93 12.29
C ALA A 458 -16.79 18.52 11.78
N VAL A 459 -15.86 17.76 11.21
CA VAL A 459 -16.17 16.44 10.62
C VAL A 459 -16.77 15.49 11.65
N SER A 460 -17.92 14.92 11.29
CA SER A 460 -18.60 13.86 12.03
C SER A 460 -18.73 12.60 11.19
N GLN A 461 -19.06 11.48 11.82
CA GLN A 461 -19.34 10.22 11.12
C GLN A 461 -20.46 10.39 10.09
N GLU A 462 -21.51 11.14 10.43
CA GLU A 462 -22.66 11.40 9.54
C GLU A 462 -22.24 12.21 8.32
N SER A 463 -21.39 13.24 8.50
CA SER A 463 -20.89 14.05 7.40
C SER A 463 -19.99 13.25 6.45
N ALA A 464 -19.10 12.41 6.99
CA ALA A 464 -18.25 11.52 6.21
C ALA A 464 -19.09 10.49 5.44
N TRP A 465 -20.06 9.86 6.12
CA TRP A 465 -20.99 8.93 5.50
C TRP A 465 -21.73 9.57 4.33
N ARG A 466 -22.35 10.74 4.57
CA ARG A 466 -23.11 11.48 3.56
C ARG A 466 -22.26 11.88 2.35
N LEU A 467 -21.02 12.30 2.54
CA LEU A 467 -20.07 12.55 1.45
C LEU A 467 -19.88 11.30 0.57
N LEU A 468 -19.65 10.14 1.20
CA LEU A 468 -19.33 8.91 0.48
C LEU A 468 -20.54 8.29 -0.23
N GLU A 469 -21.76 8.50 0.25
CA GLU A 469 -22.99 8.07 -0.45
C GLU A 469 -23.06 8.62 -1.88
N PHE A 470 -22.52 9.81 -2.11
CA PHE A 470 -22.49 10.39 -3.45
C PHE A 470 -21.49 9.70 -4.37
N ALA A 471 -20.46 9.02 -3.87
CA ALA A 471 -19.59 8.18 -4.70
C ALA A 471 -20.26 6.85 -5.11
N SER A 472 -21.19 6.37 -4.29
CA SER A 472 -21.89 5.09 -4.44
C SER A 472 -22.87 5.07 -5.62
N CYS A 473 -22.87 3.98 -6.38
CA CYS A 473 -23.90 3.70 -7.37
C CYS A 473 -25.26 3.40 -6.70
N SER A 474 -26.36 3.57 -7.44
CA SER A 474 -27.65 2.98 -7.05
C SER A 474 -27.53 1.46 -6.99
N GLU A 475 -28.49 0.80 -6.35
CA GLU A 475 -28.50 -0.66 -6.26
C GLU A 475 -28.62 -1.33 -7.63
N GLU A 476 -29.50 -0.82 -8.49
CA GLU A 476 -29.69 -1.36 -9.84
C GLU A 476 -28.42 -1.17 -10.68
N ARG A 477 -27.80 0.02 -10.61
CA ARG A 477 -26.58 0.32 -11.33
C ARG A 477 -25.41 -0.52 -10.82
N PHE A 478 -25.30 -0.72 -9.50
CA PHE A 478 -24.27 -1.57 -8.93
C PHE A 478 -24.43 -3.02 -9.40
N ALA A 479 -25.65 -3.57 -9.41
CA ALA A 479 -25.91 -4.93 -9.90
C ALA A 479 -25.57 -5.09 -11.41
N GLU A 480 -25.89 -4.09 -12.23
CA GLU A 480 -25.51 -4.05 -13.64
C GLU A 480 -23.98 -4.07 -13.81
N VAL A 481 -23.29 -3.18 -13.09
CA VAL A 481 -21.83 -3.04 -13.14
C VAL A 481 -21.13 -4.29 -12.63
N ALA A 482 -21.63 -4.90 -11.54
CA ALA A 482 -21.09 -6.13 -11.00
C ALA A 482 -21.26 -7.30 -11.99
N ARG A 483 -22.43 -7.40 -12.64
CA ARG A 483 -22.67 -8.41 -13.69
C ARG A 483 -21.71 -8.23 -14.85
N LEU A 484 -21.57 -7.00 -15.37
CA LEU A 484 -20.62 -6.68 -16.43
C LEU A 484 -19.19 -7.07 -16.04
N ALA A 485 -18.75 -6.66 -14.84
CA ALA A 485 -17.40 -6.91 -14.35
C ALA A 485 -17.08 -8.41 -14.25
N LEU A 486 -18.06 -9.23 -13.85
CA LEU A 486 -17.86 -10.63 -13.46
C LEU A 486 -18.44 -11.64 -14.46
N GLU A 487 -19.08 -11.20 -15.54
CA GLU A 487 -19.74 -12.07 -16.52
C GLU A 487 -18.83 -13.20 -17.02
N GLY A 488 -19.19 -14.44 -16.69
CA GLY A 488 -18.37 -15.61 -17.04
C GLY A 488 -16.96 -15.56 -16.47
N LEU A 489 -16.73 -14.94 -15.31
CA LEU A 489 -15.50 -15.10 -14.51
C LEU A 489 -15.72 -16.02 -13.30
N ILE A 490 -16.93 -16.00 -12.73
CA ILE A 490 -17.36 -16.76 -11.55
C ILE A 490 -18.46 -17.76 -11.86
#